data_AF-A0A9P3PL79-F1
#
_entry.id   AF-A0A9P3PL79-F1
#
_cell.length_a   1.000
_cell.length_b   1.000
_cell.length_c   1.000
_cell.angle_alpha   90.00
_cell.angle_beta   90.00
_cell.angle_gamma   90.00
#
_symmetry.space_group_name_H-M   'P 1'
#
loop_
_entity.id
_entity.type
_entity.pdbx_description
1 polymer ?
#
loop_
_entity_poly.entity_id
_entity_poly.type
_entity_poly.pdbx_seq_one_letter_code
_entity_poly.pdbx_strand_id
1 'polypeptide(L)'
;MAEAGPSSEEKLRYESLKNELKKALPKKRQADKQLAAIEVQIYNLEATYLTETAVHSGGNIIQGFDGYLKNQTTGRRKYEINDQDRLFSKSSLTYQKSLDLMGEGDESTATNDDYSKQPTPGVTTVIVPPATRTQELSVAQQKKIRDREYQRRKRTSETDKEVAYGRGGMIHHDSA
;
A
#
# COMPACT_ATOMS: atom_id res chain seq x y z
N MET A 1 40.65 -25.94 19.88
CA MET A 1 39.82 -26.61 18.87
C MET A 1 39.86 -25.74 17.63
N ALA A 2 40.58 -26.15 16.59
CA ALA A 2 40.64 -25.39 15.35
C ALA A 2 39.34 -25.62 14.58
N GLU A 3 38.58 -24.56 14.33
CA GLU A 3 37.39 -24.57 13.50
C GLU A 3 37.82 -24.97 12.08
N ALA A 4 37.41 -26.16 11.63
CA ALA A 4 37.73 -26.62 10.28
C ALA A 4 37.00 -25.69 9.30
N GLY A 5 37.78 -24.89 8.55
CA GLY A 5 37.23 -24.00 7.55
C GLY A 5 36.42 -24.75 6.48
N PRO A 6 35.54 -24.06 5.75
CA PRO A 6 34.58 -24.70 4.85
C PRO A 6 35.27 -25.61 3.84
N SER A 7 34.71 -26.80 3.65
CA SER A 7 35.27 -27.84 2.79
C SER A 7 35.32 -27.38 1.33
N SER A 8 36.20 -27.96 0.52
CA SER A 8 36.31 -27.59 -0.91
C SER A 8 34.99 -27.79 -1.65
N GLU A 9 34.23 -28.84 -1.29
CA GLU A 9 32.92 -29.13 -1.85
C GLU A 9 31.88 -28.07 -1.46
N GLU A 10 31.90 -27.59 -0.22
CA GLU A 10 31.02 -26.51 0.25
C GLU A 10 31.28 -25.19 -0.50
N LYS A 11 32.55 -24.87 -0.76
CA LYS A 11 32.92 -23.69 -1.56
C LYS A 11 32.43 -23.79 -3.00
N LEU A 12 32.58 -24.95 -3.63
CA LEU A 12 32.08 -25.20 -4.99
C LEU A 12 30.55 -25.11 -5.05
N ARG A 13 29.85 -25.70 -4.08
CA ARG A 13 28.40 -25.62 -3.96
C ARG A 13 27.93 -24.17 -3.77
N TYR A 14 28.62 -23.41 -2.93
CA TYR A 14 28.33 -21.99 -2.73
C TYR A 14 28.48 -21.17 -4.02
N GLU A 15 29.60 -21.32 -4.73
CA GLU A 15 29.80 -20.59 -5.99
C GLU A 15 28.80 -21.01 -7.08
N SER A 16 28.40 -22.29 -7.11
CA SER A 16 27.32 -22.76 -8.00
C SER A 16 25.98 -22.08 -7.70
N LEU A 17 25.53 -22.12 -6.43
CA LEU A 17 24.28 -21.48 -5.99
C LEU A 17 24.29 -19.97 -6.20
N LYS A 18 25.42 -19.31 -5.95
CA LYS A 18 25.61 -17.87 -6.19
C LYS A 18 25.46 -17.52 -7.67
N ASN A 19 26.03 -18.34 -8.55
CA ASN A 19 25.90 -18.14 -10.00
C ASN A 19 24.47 -18.42 -10.49
N GLU A 20 23.80 -19.41 -9.92
CA GLU A 20 22.38 -19.68 -10.19
C GLU A 20 21.50 -18.50 -9.77
N LEU A 21 21.69 -17.98 -8.54
CA LEU A 21 20.95 -16.83 -8.03
C LEU A 21 21.15 -15.60 -8.91
N LYS A 22 22.40 -15.32 -9.32
CA LYS A 22 22.72 -14.22 -10.25
C LYS A 22 21.99 -14.34 -11.58
N LYS A 23 21.74 -15.55 -12.06
CA LYS A 23 20.96 -15.80 -13.30
C LYS A 23 19.46 -15.72 -13.05
N ALA A 24 18.98 -16.10 -11.86
CA ALA A 24 17.56 -16.09 -11.51
C ALA A 24 17.02 -14.66 -11.28
N LEU A 25 17.80 -13.77 -10.67
CA LEU A 25 17.40 -12.39 -10.39
C LEU A 25 16.94 -11.59 -11.63
N PRO A 26 17.69 -11.53 -12.74
CA PRO A 26 17.24 -10.80 -13.93
C PRO A 26 16.03 -11.46 -14.59
N LYS A 27 15.94 -12.80 -14.55
CA LYS A 27 14.77 -13.53 -15.05
C LYS A 27 13.51 -13.19 -14.26
N LYS A 28 13.61 -13.16 -12.93
CA LYS A 28 12.52 -12.72 -12.06
C LYS A 28 12.08 -11.30 -12.41
N ARG A 29 13.03 -10.36 -12.49
CA ARG A 29 12.73 -8.95 -12.83
C ARG A 29 12.05 -8.83 -14.21
N GLN A 30 12.46 -9.64 -15.18
CA GLN A 30 11.84 -9.66 -16.50
C GLN A 30 10.41 -10.21 -16.44
N ALA A 31 10.18 -11.30 -15.70
CA ALA A 31 8.85 -11.85 -15.49
C ALA A 31 7.92 -10.86 -14.78
N ASP A 32 8.41 -10.19 -13.73
CA ASP A 32 7.65 -9.16 -13.00
C ASP A 32 7.24 -8.00 -13.92
N LYS A 33 8.15 -7.55 -14.80
CA LYS A 33 7.85 -6.51 -15.80
C LYS A 33 6.81 -6.97 -16.82
N GLN A 34 6.91 -8.22 -17.29
CA GLN A 34 5.95 -8.79 -18.24
C GLN A 34 4.57 -8.95 -17.61
N LEU A 35 4.51 -9.39 -16.35
CA LEU A 35 3.27 -9.50 -15.60
C LEU A 35 2.58 -8.13 -15.50
N ALA A 36 3.31 -7.09 -15.08
CA ALA A 36 2.74 -5.74 -15.00
C ALA A 36 2.19 -5.25 -16.35
N ALA A 37 2.93 -5.48 -17.44
CA ALA A 37 2.48 -5.13 -18.78
C ALA A 37 1.17 -5.83 -19.18
N ILE A 38 1.04 -7.13 -18.87
CA ILE A 38 -0.18 -7.90 -19.15
C ILE A 38 -1.34 -7.40 -18.30
N GLU A 39 -1.12 -7.11 -17.02
CA GLU A 39 -2.18 -6.63 -16.12
C GLU A 39 -2.74 -5.28 -16.59
N VAL A 40 -1.88 -4.35 -17.02
CA VAL A 40 -2.31 -3.07 -17.60
C VAL A 40 -3.02 -3.28 -18.93
N GLN A 41 -2.54 -4.21 -19.77
CA GLN A 41 -3.22 -4.54 -21.01
C GLN A 41 -4.63 -5.09 -20.75
N ILE A 42 -4.80 -5.99 -19.78
CA ILE A 42 -6.11 -6.52 -19.38
C ILE A 42 -7.02 -5.38 -18.94
N TYR A 43 -6.54 -4.49 -18.07
CA TYR A 43 -7.32 -3.35 -17.58
C TYR A 43 -7.84 -2.43 -18.71
N ASN A 44 -7.00 -2.18 -19.71
CA ASN A 44 -7.35 -1.38 -20.87
C ASN A 44 -8.33 -2.10 -21.80
N LEU A 45 -8.11 -3.40 -22.05
CA LEU A 45 -9.02 -4.22 -22.85
C LEU A 45 -10.40 -4.33 -22.21
N GLU A 46 -10.47 -4.48 -20.89
CA GLU A 46 -11.74 -4.44 -20.15
C GLU A 46 -12.46 -3.12 -20.35
N ALA A 47 -11.75 -1.98 -20.25
CA ALA A 47 -12.37 -0.68 -20.44
C ALA A 47 -12.98 -0.54 -21.84
N THR A 48 -12.24 -0.96 -22.86
CA THR A 48 -12.72 -0.96 -24.26
C THR A 48 -13.92 -1.90 -24.43
N TYR A 49 -13.82 -3.14 -23.95
CA TYR A 49 -14.87 -4.14 -24.07
C TYR A 49 -16.17 -3.70 -23.38
N LEU A 50 -16.09 -3.20 -22.15
CA LEU A 50 -17.26 -2.76 -21.40
C LEU A 50 -17.91 -1.53 -22.04
N THR A 51 -17.11 -0.58 -22.52
CA THR A 51 -17.61 0.61 -23.21
C THR A 51 -18.30 0.24 -24.52
N GLU A 52 -17.65 -0.60 -25.34
CA GLU A 52 -18.17 -1.04 -26.63
C GLU A 52 -19.44 -1.86 -26.47
N THR A 53 -19.42 -2.88 -25.61
CA THR A 53 -20.57 -3.75 -25.41
C THR A 53 -21.73 -3.04 -24.74
N ALA A 54 -21.51 -2.00 -23.93
CA ALA A 54 -22.61 -1.23 -23.38
C ALA A 54 -23.37 -0.40 -24.42
N VAL A 55 -22.75 -0.07 -25.56
CA VAL A 55 -23.45 0.54 -26.71
C VAL A 55 -24.35 -0.49 -27.41
N HIS A 56 -23.98 -1.76 -27.37
CA HIS A 56 -24.69 -2.85 -28.05
C HIS A 56 -25.68 -3.50 -27.08
N SER A 57 -26.98 -3.32 -27.29
CA SER A 57 -28.05 -3.87 -26.43
C SER A 57 -28.13 -5.41 -26.36
N GLY A 58 -27.19 -6.12 -27.01
CA GLY A 58 -27.11 -7.59 -27.03
C GLY A 58 -26.48 -8.22 -25.77
N GLY A 59 -25.91 -7.41 -24.87
CA GLY A 59 -25.34 -7.88 -23.61
C GLY A 59 -23.83 -8.16 -23.66
N ASN A 60 -23.26 -8.56 -22.52
CA ASN A 60 -21.83 -8.83 -22.37
C ASN A 60 -21.56 -9.93 -21.33
N ILE A 61 -20.31 -10.38 -21.21
CA ILE A 61 -19.95 -11.49 -20.30
C ILE A 61 -20.20 -11.20 -18.82
N ILE A 62 -20.27 -9.92 -18.43
CA ILE A 62 -20.53 -9.52 -17.04
C ILE A 62 -22.03 -9.54 -16.73
N GLN A 63 -22.85 -9.05 -17.66
CA GLN A 63 -24.28 -8.82 -17.46
C GLN A 63 -25.17 -9.91 -18.07
N GLY A 64 -24.61 -10.80 -18.89
CA GLY A 64 -25.32 -11.81 -19.65
C GLY A 64 -25.81 -11.30 -21.01
N PHE A 65 -26.36 -12.22 -21.81
CA PHE A 65 -26.79 -12.00 -23.20
C PHE A 65 -28.32 -12.11 -23.39
N ASP A 66 -29.10 -11.97 -22.32
CA ASP A 66 -30.57 -12.11 -22.36
C ASP A 66 -31.25 -11.08 -23.29
N GLY A 67 -30.57 -9.95 -23.55
CA GLY A 67 -31.00 -8.92 -24.50
C GLY A 67 -30.79 -9.29 -25.97
N TYR A 68 -30.00 -10.32 -26.29
CA TYR A 68 -29.64 -10.66 -27.66
C TYR A 68 -30.85 -11.05 -28.52
N LEU A 69 -31.86 -11.71 -27.92
CA LEU A 69 -33.07 -12.15 -28.62
C LEU A 69 -34.19 -11.10 -28.63
N LYS A 70 -34.07 -10.05 -27.81
CA LYS A 70 -35.06 -8.98 -27.71
C LYS A 70 -34.47 -7.80 -28.47
N ASN A 71 -34.97 -7.49 -29.67
CA ASN A 71 -34.60 -6.27 -30.40
C ASN A 71 -34.99 -5.02 -29.59
N GLN A 72 -34.23 -4.75 -28.53
CA GLN A 72 -34.40 -3.61 -27.65
C GLN A 72 -33.62 -2.47 -28.30
N THR A 73 -34.36 -1.62 -29.02
CA THR A 73 -33.90 -0.31 -29.49
C THR A 73 -33.80 0.69 -28.33
N THR A 74 -33.38 0.23 -27.14
CA THR A 74 -33.32 1.06 -25.95
C THR A 74 -32.04 1.87 -25.96
N GLY A 75 -32.19 3.09 -26.47
CA GLY A 75 -31.49 4.32 -26.12
C GLY A 75 -30.10 4.19 -25.51
N ARG A 76 -29.12 4.72 -26.25
CA ARG A 76 -27.73 5.01 -25.87
C ARG A 76 -27.64 5.62 -24.46
N ARG A 77 -27.64 4.79 -23.41
CA ARG A 77 -27.25 5.24 -22.08
C ARG A 77 -25.74 5.21 -22.03
N LYS A 78 -25.15 6.37 -21.73
CA LYS A 78 -23.72 6.51 -21.48
C LYS A 78 -23.38 5.57 -20.33
N TYR A 79 -22.71 4.47 -20.63
CA TYR A 79 -22.34 3.50 -19.63
C TYR A 79 -21.04 3.95 -18.97
N GLU A 80 -21.10 4.13 -17.66
CA GLU A 80 -19.95 4.40 -16.83
C GLU A 80 -19.39 3.05 -16.38
N ILE A 81 -18.09 2.84 -16.62
CA ILE A 81 -17.42 1.61 -16.22
C ILE A 81 -17.37 1.59 -14.69
N ASN A 82 -18.05 0.61 -14.09
CA ASN A 82 -17.97 0.36 -12.67
C ASN A 82 -16.76 -0.54 -12.39
N ASP A 83 -16.01 -0.25 -11.33
CA ASP A 83 -14.90 -1.10 -10.89
C ASP A 83 -15.35 -2.53 -10.59
N GLN A 84 -16.60 -2.75 -10.18
CA GLN A 84 -17.15 -4.10 -9.96
C GLN A 84 -17.22 -4.95 -11.23
N ASP A 85 -17.31 -4.31 -12.41
CA ASP A 85 -17.43 -5.01 -13.68
C ASP A 85 -16.06 -5.44 -14.26
N ARG A 86 -14.96 -5.03 -13.61
CA ARG A 86 -13.56 -5.36 -13.98
C ARG A 86 -13.09 -6.70 -13.40
N LEU A 87 -13.83 -7.76 -13.70
CA LEU A 87 -13.60 -9.10 -13.13
C LEU A 87 -12.22 -9.67 -13.47
N PHE A 88 -11.69 -9.41 -14.67
CA PHE A 88 -10.38 -9.93 -15.09
C PHE A 88 -9.24 -9.20 -14.40
N SER A 89 -9.28 -7.86 -14.29
CA SER A 89 -8.28 -7.12 -13.51
C SER A 89 -8.31 -7.54 -12.04
N LYS A 90 -9.52 -7.71 -11.46
CA LYS A 90 -9.71 -8.13 -10.07
C LYS A 90 -9.30 -9.58 -9.79
N SER A 91 -9.06 -10.38 -10.83
CA SER A 91 -8.53 -11.74 -10.65
C SER A 91 -7.06 -11.75 -10.22
N SER A 92 -6.35 -10.63 -10.38
CA SER A 92 -5.00 -10.44 -9.86
C SER A 92 -5.00 -9.53 -8.63
N LEU A 93 -4.20 -9.87 -7.61
CA LEU A 93 -3.99 -9.00 -6.45
C LEU A 93 -2.97 -7.88 -6.74
N THR A 94 -2.21 -7.99 -7.83
CA THR A 94 -1.13 -7.06 -8.17
C THR A 94 -1.52 -6.00 -9.21
N TYR A 95 -2.71 -6.09 -9.81
CA TYR A 95 -3.09 -5.22 -10.94
C TYR A 95 -3.01 -3.72 -10.61
N GLN A 96 -3.40 -3.29 -9.41
CA GLN A 96 -3.34 -1.87 -9.00
C GLN A 96 -1.89 -1.38 -8.96
N LYS A 97 -1.01 -2.17 -8.35
CA LYS A 97 0.42 -1.86 -8.31
C LYS A 97 1.03 -1.79 -9.70
N SER A 98 0.57 -2.62 -10.62
CA SER A 98 1.03 -2.60 -12.01
C SER A 98 0.54 -1.38 -12.77
N LEU A 99 -0.66 -0.89 -12.49
CA LEU A 99 -1.15 0.39 -13.01
C LEU A 99 -0.32 1.57 -12.50
N ASP A 100 0.01 1.60 -11.20
CA ASP A 100 0.87 2.65 -10.63
C ASP A 100 2.26 2.63 -11.27
N LEU A 101 2.87 1.43 -11.36
CA LEU A 101 4.22 1.24 -11.93
C LEU A 101 4.32 1.66 -13.40
N MET A 102 3.23 1.50 -14.17
CA MET A 102 3.21 1.85 -15.59
C MET A 102 2.61 3.23 -15.86
N GLY A 103 1.83 3.79 -14.94
CA GLY A 103 1.22 5.12 -15.04
C GLY A 103 2.20 6.25 -14.73
N GLU A 104 3.24 6.00 -13.93
CA GLU A 104 4.27 6.98 -13.54
C GLU A 104 5.39 7.14 -14.59
N GLY A 105 5.05 6.92 -15.87
CA GLY A 105 5.98 6.66 -16.96
C GLY A 105 6.26 7.80 -17.94
N ASP A 106 6.02 9.07 -17.61
CA ASP A 106 6.41 10.19 -18.51
C ASP A 106 7.36 11.24 -17.90
N GLU A 107 7.72 11.18 -16.61
CA GLU A 107 8.77 12.07 -16.11
C GLU A 107 9.43 11.54 -14.84
N SER A 108 10.56 10.83 -14.98
CA SER A 108 11.67 10.84 -14.01
C SER A 108 12.84 9.97 -14.46
N THR A 109 13.80 10.61 -15.11
CA THR A 109 15.21 10.21 -15.00
C THR A 109 15.73 10.60 -13.61
N ALA A 110 15.75 9.70 -12.62
CA ALA A 110 16.56 9.89 -11.41
C ALA A 110 16.78 8.59 -10.60
N THR A 111 18.07 8.20 -10.53
CA THR A 111 18.75 7.48 -9.44
C THR A 111 18.38 6.02 -9.11
N ASN A 112 19.39 5.16 -9.23
CA ASN A 112 19.39 3.71 -9.09
C ASN A 112 19.51 3.22 -7.62
N ASP A 113 19.14 4.01 -6.62
CA ASP A 113 19.57 3.75 -5.22
C ASP A 113 18.46 3.43 -4.20
N ASP A 114 17.19 3.23 -4.60
CA ASP A 114 16.11 2.90 -3.65
C ASP A 114 15.55 1.47 -3.77
N TYR A 115 16.35 0.51 -4.27
CA TYR A 115 15.95 -0.90 -4.31
C TYR A 115 16.26 -1.70 -3.02
N SER A 116 16.78 -1.07 -1.96
CA SER A 116 17.21 -1.80 -0.74
C SER A 116 16.17 -1.90 0.37
N LYS A 117 14.97 -1.32 0.24
CA LYS A 117 13.95 -1.30 1.31
C LYS A 117 12.54 -1.74 0.91
N GLN A 118 12.41 -2.57 -0.12
CA GLN A 118 11.13 -3.22 -0.39
C GLN A 118 11.10 -4.61 0.28
N PRO A 119 10.12 -4.90 1.16
CA PRO A 119 9.95 -6.24 1.68
C PRO A 119 9.54 -7.13 0.51
N THR A 120 10.40 -8.09 0.16
CA THR A 120 10.14 -9.14 -0.83
C THR A 120 8.76 -9.75 -0.62
N PRO A 121 7.78 -9.55 -1.53
CA PRO A 121 6.51 -10.25 -1.46
C PRO A 121 6.72 -11.60 -2.14
N GLY A 122 6.68 -12.68 -1.37
CA GLY A 122 6.80 -14.04 -1.92
C GLY A 122 7.39 -15.10 -0.99
N VAL A 123 7.77 -14.76 0.25
CA VAL A 123 8.11 -15.77 1.26
C VAL A 123 7.12 -15.64 2.40
N THR A 124 6.23 -16.63 2.55
CA THR A 124 5.42 -16.78 3.77
C THR A 124 6.33 -17.30 4.88
N THR A 125 7.26 -16.47 5.34
CA THR A 125 7.96 -16.69 6.60
C THR A 125 7.01 -16.32 7.72
N VAL A 126 6.74 -17.25 8.63
CA VAL A 126 6.12 -16.93 9.91
C VAL A 126 7.09 -16.02 10.65
N ILE A 127 6.88 -14.72 10.57
CA ILE A 127 7.61 -13.73 11.36
C ILE A 127 7.08 -13.87 12.78
N VAL A 128 7.82 -14.59 13.62
CA VAL A 128 7.62 -14.52 15.06
C VAL A 128 7.94 -13.08 15.47
N PRO A 129 7.03 -12.34 16.13
CA PRO A 129 7.34 -11.01 16.59
C PRO A 129 8.57 -11.08 17.51
N PRO A 130 9.61 -10.26 17.27
CA PRO A 130 10.73 -10.19 18.19
C PRO A 130 10.19 -9.83 19.57
N ALA A 131 10.60 -10.59 20.59
CA ALA A 131 10.23 -10.33 21.98
C ALA A 131 10.36 -8.84 22.28
N THR A 132 9.34 -8.25 22.89
CA THR A 132 9.33 -6.84 23.31
C THR A 132 10.49 -6.62 24.27
N ARG A 133 11.64 -6.22 23.73
CA ARG A 133 12.74 -5.66 24.50
C ARG A 133 12.20 -4.35 25.03
N THR A 134 11.89 -4.31 26.32
CA THR A 134 11.64 -3.08 27.07
C THR A 134 12.75 -2.09 26.72
N GLN A 135 12.43 -1.09 25.89
CA GLN A 135 13.32 0.03 25.68
C GLN A 135 13.26 0.87 26.95
N GLU A 136 14.14 0.55 27.89
CA GLU A 136 14.51 1.44 28.99
C GLU A 136 14.93 2.77 28.35
N LEU A 137 14.09 3.79 28.51
CA LEU A 137 14.38 5.14 28.04
C LEU A 137 15.68 5.61 28.72
N SER A 138 16.60 6.19 27.95
CA SER A 138 17.83 6.75 28.52
C SER A 138 17.47 7.77 29.62
N VAL A 139 18.30 7.87 30.65
CA VAL A 139 18.14 8.85 31.76
C VAL A 139 17.89 10.27 31.24
N ALA A 140 18.52 10.62 30.10
CA ALA A 140 18.31 11.91 29.44
C ALA A 140 16.89 12.09 28.87
N GLN A 141 16.29 11.02 28.33
CA GLN A 141 14.93 11.03 27.81
C GLN A 141 13.88 11.09 28.93
N GLN A 142 14.11 10.35 30.02
CA GLN A 142 13.22 10.39 31.20
C GLN A 142 13.22 11.77 31.88
N LYS A 143 14.39 12.43 31.98
CA LYS A 143 14.47 13.81 32.48
C LYS A 143 13.70 14.78 31.58
N LYS A 144 13.81 14.64 30.25
CA LYS A 144 13.10 15.50 29.29
C LYS A 144 11.58 15.34 29.38
N ILE A 145 11.08 14.11 29.60
CA ILE A 145 9.66 13.84 29.78
C ILE A 145 9.15 14.45 31.08
N ARG A 146 9.90 14.29 32.19
CA ARG A 146 9.55 14.85 33.50
C ARG A 146 9.52 16.38 33.48
N ASP A 147 10.52 17.02 32.88
CA ASP A 147 10.58 18.49 32.77
C ASP A 147 9.42 19.02 31.91
N ARG A 148 9.05 18.32 30.84
CA ARG A 148 7.90 18.66 29.98
C ARG A 148 6.57 18.55 30.75
N GLU A 149 6.39 17.51 31.55
CA GLU A 149 5.18 17.34 32.36
C GLU A 149 5.07 18.43 33.45
N TYR A 150 6.19 18.79 34.10
CA TYR A 150 6.22 19.85 35.10
C TYR A 150 5.80 21.21 34.49
N GLN A 151 6.29 21.53 33.30
CA GLN A 151 5.87 22.76 32.60
C GLN A 151 4.39 22.74 32.22
N ARG A 152 3.84 21.58 31.81
CA ARG A 152 2.41 21.45 31.49
C ARG A 152 1.55 21.66 32.73
N ARG A 153 1.89 21.03 33.86
CA ARG A 153 1.17 21.20 35.13
C ARG A 153 1.28 22.62 35.67
N LYS A 154 2.42 23.29 35.49
CA LYS A 154 2.60 24.69 35.90
C LYS A 154 1.63 25.60 35.13
N ARG A 155 1.56 25.45 33.80
CA ARG A 155 0.64 26.25 32.95
C ARG A 155 -0.83 26.02 33.32
N THR A 156 -1.23 24.77 33.55
CA THR A 156 -2.62 24.47 33.95
C THR A 156 -2.95 25.05 35.32
N SER A 157 -2.01 25.03 36.26
CA SER A 157 -2.21 25.62 37.60
C SER A 157 -2.26 27.15 37.59
N GLU A 158 -1.57 27.81 36.65
CA GLU A 158 -1.64 29.26 36.47
C GLU A 158 -2.99 29.66 35.85
N THR A 159 -3.48 28.91 34.85
CA THR A 159 -4.82 29.13 34.29
C THR A 159 -5.94 28.87 35.29
N ASP A 160 -5.84 27.84 36.14
CA ASP A 160 -6.86 27.56 37.16
C ASP A 160 -6.88 28.62 38.27
N LYS A 161 -5.72 29.24 38.57
CA LYS A 161 -5.63 30.37 39.50
C LYS A 161 -6.26 31.64 38.91
N GLU A 162 -6.08 31.94 37.62
CA GLU A 162 -6.77 33.06 36.96
C GLU A 162 -8.30 32.90 36.97
N VAL A 163 -8.80 31.68 36.74
CA VAL A 163 -10.26 31.41 36.77
C VAL A 163 -10.84 31.55 38.18
N ALA A 164 -10.09 31.22 39.23
CA ALA A 164 -10.54 31.32 40.62
C ALA A 164 -10.64 32.77 41.13
N TYR A 165 -9.78 33.69 40.66
CA TYR A 165 -9.81 35.10 41.05
C TYR A 165 -10.70 35.98 40.14
N GLY A 166 -11.17 35.47 39.00
CA GLY A 166 -12.01 36.22 38.05
C GLY A 166 -13.53 36.14 38.28
N ARG A 167 -14.02 35.33 39.24
CA ARG A 167 -15.47 35.07 39.42
C ARG A 167 -16.08 35.78 40.64
N GLY A 168 -15.69 37.03 40.86
CA GLY A 168 -16.30 37.93 41.84
C GLY A 168 -16.74 39.24 41.19
N GLY A 169 -17.92 39.25 40.55
CA GLY A 169 -18.46 40.49 39.99
C GLY A 169 -19.77 40.31 39.21
N MET A 170 -20.83 40.93 39.74
CA MET A 170 -22.07 41.34 39.08
C MET A 170 -23.22 40.31 38.92
N ILE A 171 -23.95 40.16 40.03
CA ILE A 171 -25.41 40.40 40.15
C ILE A 171 -26.01 41.31 39.05
N HIS A 172 -27.18 40.92 38.50
CA HIS A 172 -28.48 41.63 38.38
C HIS A 172 -29.38 40.83 37.39
N HIS A 173 -30.53 40.28 37.84
CA HIS A 173 -31.92 40.67 37.47
C HIS A 173 -32.13 40.87 35.95
N ASP A 174 -33.10 40.24 35.29
CA ASP A 174 -34.51 40.18 35.68
C ASP A 174 -35.33 39.10 34.93
N SER A 175 -36.53 38.91 35.47
CA SER A 175 -37.57 37.92 35.15
C SER A 175 -38.56 38.40 34.08
N ALA A 176 -39.31 37.42 33.54
CA ALA A 176 -40.61 37.47 32.83
C ALA A 176 -40.64 37.90 31.36
#